data_AF-A0A9E2RE28-F1
#
_entry.id   AF-A0A9E2RE28-F1
#
_cell.length_a   1.000
_cell.length_b   1.000
_cell.length_c   1.000
_cell.angle_alpha   90.00
_cell.angle_beta   90.00
_cell.angle_gamma   90.00
#
_symmetry.space_group_name_H-M   'P 1'
#
loop_
_entity.id
_entity.type
_entity.pdbx_description
1 polymer ?
#
loop_
_entity_poly.entity_id
_entity_poly.type
_entity_poly.pdbx_seq_one_letter_code
_entity_poly.pdbx_strand_id
1 'polypeptide(L)'
;MSRWFVGSNQDFVMLQDADALPQLIGDYKPVDQWQVHINTIFYRFRGDQIRRFYQTFASADYRLAHALAADYFEKVVKREKASGVKRQASGENISNQALTPYASRLTLMEWGPGNGNLAACFLSHLKVLDKDGVIYPRIRYVLVDREQSVLDAALSHPELASHRDRVETHRGTVDRLEGVADGSVDRIICNELWNDLPTKLMSRKAGDIEEEFLRPNLSETLHAKISDWGAFVRAFDAMDMEALKGFPPFLDDLVWEREYRTVEWKEVPYRKTITDFLKRIDEQVLVPVNLGAYATIKEAKRLLAPDAIGFSSFDAGTADMNVLNDPEKPC
;
A
#
# COMPACT_ATOMS: atom_id res chain seq x y z
N MET A 1 16.76 46.26 -25.02
CA MET A 1 17.69 47.41 -24.99
C MET A 1 18.04 47.70 -23.55
N SER A 2 19.34 47.82 -23.25
CA SER A 2 19.96 48.40 -22.03
C SER A 2 19.86 47.55 -20.74
N ARG A 3 20.76 46.62 -20.37
CA ARG A 3 22.22 46.62 -20.07
C ARG A 3 22.67 47.28 -18.73
N TRP A 4 23.16 46.39 -17.84
CA TRP A 4 24.22 46.49 -16.81
C TRP A 4 24.02 47.19 -15.45
N PHE A 5 24.32 46.42 -14.38
CA PHE A 5 25.43 46.75 -13.48
C PHE A 5 26.32 45.51 -13.28
N VAL A 6 27.63 45.70 -13.52
CA VAL A 6 28.71 44.77 -13.17
C VAL A 6 29.21 45.18 -11.80
N GLY A 7 29.25 44.24 -10.86
CA GLY A 7 30.02 44.33 -9.62
C GLY A 7 30.96 43.14 -9.58
N SER A 8 32.24 43.41 -9.77
CA SER A 8 33.34 42.45 -9.73
C SER A 8 33.55 41.93 -8.32
N ASN A 9 33.33 40.63 -8.11
CA ASN A 9 34.08 39.84 -7.16
C ASN A 9 34.49 38.55 -7.88
N GLN A 10 35.77 38.22 -7.82
CA GLN A 10 36.31 36.96 -8.29
C GLN A 10 35.79 35.84 -7.38
N ASP A 11 34.56 35.41 -7.60
CA ASP A 11 34.10 34.10 -7.18
C ASP A 11 34.43 33.16 -8.33
N PHE A 12 35.27 32.16 -8.05
CA PHE A 12 35.40 30.97 -8.89
C PHE A 12 34.02 30.34 -8.99
N VAL A 13 33.23 30.75 -10.00
CA VAL A 13 32.11 29.97 -10.48
C VAL A 13 32.75 28.73 -11.09
N MET A 14 32.79 27.64 -10.32
CA MET A 14 32.83 26.30 -10.90
C MET A 14 31.64 26.27 -11.85
N LEU A 15 31.91 26.44 -13.14
CA LEU A 15 31.00 26.06 -14.21
C LEU A 15 30.61 24.62 -13.88
N GLN A 16 29.38 24.42 -13.37
CA GLN A 16 28.76 23.10 -13.38
C GLN A 16 28.80 22.65 -14.83
N ASP A 17 29.58 21.60 -15.06
CA ASP A 17 29.79 21.05 -16.38
C ASP A 17 28.45 20.47 -16.84
N ALA A 18 27.81 21.12 -17.82
CA ALA A 18 26.46 20.77 -18.28
C ALA A 18 26.39 19.39 -18.94
N ASP A 19 27.55 18.78 -19.19
CA ASP A 19 27.72 17.46 -19.80
C ASP A 19 28.03 16.35 -18.78
N ALA A 20 28.04 16.68 -17.50
CA ALA A 20 28.53 15.78 -16.49
C ALA A 20 27.39 14.83 -16.03
N LEU A 21 27.64 13.53 -16.22
CA LEU A 21 26.63 12.48 -16.20
C LEU A 21 26.28 12.07 -14.75
N PRO A 22 24.99 11.86 -14.43
CA PRO A 22 24.57 11.27 -13.17
C PRO A 22 25.36 10.00 -12.84
N GLN A 23 25.71 9.82 -11.57
CA GLN A 23 26.56 8.71 -11.16
C GLN A 23 25.73 7.46 -10.86
N LEU A 24 26.13 6.35 -11.45
CA LEU A 24 25.43 5.08 -11.39
C LEU A 24 25.37 4.53 -9.96
N ILE A 25 24.16 4.22 -9.48
CA ILE A 25 23.97 3.56 -8.17
C ILE A 25 23.38 2.16 -8.27
N GLY A 26 22.88 1.75 -9.44
CA GLY A 26 22.37 0.40 -9.66
C GLY A 26 22.10 0.13 -11.13
N ASP A 27 21.80 -1.13 -11.48
CA ASP A 27 21.56 -1.54 -12.86
C ASP A 27 20.14 -1.26 -13.36
N TYR A 28 19.94 -1.41 -14.68
CA TYR A 28 18.60 -1.44 -15.25
C TYR A 28 17.78 -2.62 -14.69
N LYS A 29 16.65 -2.30 -14.07
CA LYS A 29 15.65 -3.28 -13.61
C LYS A 29 14.25 -2.80 -13.97
N PRO A 30 13.27 -3.71 -14.06
CA PRO A 30 11.87 -3.34 -14.16
C PRO A 30 11.42 -2.32 -13.11
N VAL A 31 10.49 -1.43 -13.48
CA VAL A 31 9.93 -0.39 -12.59
C VAL A 31 9.46 -0.97 -11.26
N ASP A 32 8.76 -2.11 -11.28
CA ASP A 32 8.20 -2.73 -10.07
C ASP A 32 9.27 -3.15 -9.06
N GLN A 33 10.47 -3.51 -9.51
CA GLN A 33 11.58 -3.85 -8.62
C GLN A 33 12.18 -2.61 -7.95
N TRP A 34 12.42 -1.55 -8.74
CA TRP A 34 12.94 -0.30 -8.19
C TRP A 34 11.93 0.42 -7.30
N GLN A 35 10.64 0.36 -7.63
CA GLN A 35 9.55 0.85 -6.80
C GLN A 35 9.58 0.20 -5.41
N VAL A 36 9.65 -1.14 -5.34
CA VAL A 36 9.73 -1.86 -4.05
C VAL A 36 10.96 -1.46 -3.25
N HIS A 37 12.11 -1.36 -3.92
CA HIS A 37 13.39 -1.00 -3.30
C HIS A 37 13.34 0.41 -2.68
N ILE A 38 12.93 1.40 -3.48
CA ILE A 38 12.86 2.80 -3.04
C ILE A 38 11.78 3.01 -2.00
N ASN A 39 10.60 2.41 -2.16
CA ASN A 39 9.54 2.51 -1.15
C ASN A 39 10.02 1.95 0.20
N THR A 40 10.76 0.83 0.19
CA THR A 40 11.32 0.25 1.41
C THR A 40 12.31 1.21 2.08
N ILE A 41 13.24 1.79 1.31
CA ILE A 41 14.20 2.78 1.83
C ILE A 41 13.45 4.02 2.36
N PHE A 42 12.52 4.56 1.58
CA PHE A 42 11.74 5.75 1.94
C PHE A 42 10.98 5.55 3.26
N TYR A 43 10.24 4.45 3.39
CA TYR A 43 9.46 4.16 4.58
C TYR A 43 10.33 3.96 5.82
N ARG A 44 11.47 3.27 5.67
CA ARG A 44 12.40 3.07 6.79
C ARG A 44 13.16 4.34 7.20
N PHE A 45 13.46 5.23 6.26
CA PHE A 45 14.06 6.53 6.58
C PHE A 45 13.10 7.44 7.32
N ARG A 46 11.83 7.45 6.90
CA ARG A 46 10.85 8.41 7.40
C ARG A 46 10.16 7.94 8.67
N GLY A 47 10.08 6.65 8.95
CA GLY A 47 9.57 6.13 10.23
C GLY A 47 8.23 6.76 10.63
N ASP A 48 8.20 7.48 11.74
CA ASP A 48 7.00 8.18 12.25
C ASP A 48 6.59 9.43 11.42
N GLN A 49 7.52 9.97 10.63
CA GLN A 49 7.30 11.14 9.76
C GLN A 49 6.59 10.82 8.44
N ILE A 50 6.32 9.54 8.12
CA ILE A 50 5.54 9.15 6.94
C ILE A 50 4.22 9.93 6.87
N ARG A 51 3.63 10.23 8.03
CA ARG A 51 2.37 10.99 8.19
C ARG A 51 2.44 12.45 7.70
N ARG A 52 3.64 13.04 7.58
CA ARG A 52 3.81 14.38 6.99
C ARG A 52 3.75 14.37 5.47
N PHE A 53 3.93 13.20 4.86
CA PHE A 53 3.95 13.02 3.41
C PHE A 53 2.68 12.33 2.90
N TYR A 54 2.09 11.44 3.71
CA TYR A 54 0.87 10.71 3.37
C TYR A 54 -0.17 10.87 4.48
N GLN A 55 -1.05 11.85 4.33
CA GLN A 55 -2.27 11.96 5.12
C GLN A 55 -3.43 11.44 4.28
N THR A 56 -3.77 10.17 4.47
CA THR A 56 -4.89 9.49 3.79
C THR A 56 -6.21 9.93 4.42
N PHE A 57 -7.33 9.81 3.68
CA PHE A 57 -8.66 10.09 4.27
C PHE A 57 -8.92 9.25 5.53
N ALA A 58 -8.49 7.98 5.52
CA ALA A 58 -8.60 7.06 6.65
C ALA A 58 -7.75 7.47 7.86
N SER A 59 -6.61 8.13 7.64
CA SER A 59 -5.69 8.54 8.71
C SER A 59 -6.15 9.77 9.49
N ALA A 60 -7.00 10.60 8.88
CA ALA A 60 -7.35 11.93 9.37
C ALA A 60 -8.83 12.12 9.72
N ASP A 61 -9.71 11.27 9.18
CA ASP A 61 -11.16 11.45 9.27
C ASP A 61 -11.86 10.15 9.66
N TYR A 62 -12.77 10.23 10.62
CA TYR A 62 -13.50 9.08 11.16
C TYR A 62 -14.63 8.59 10.25
N ARG A 63 -15.09 9.41 9.28
CA ARG A 63 -16.32 9.15 8.52
C ARG A 63 -16.25 7.87 7.69
N LEU A 64 -15.10 7.59 7.07
CA LEU A 64 -14.90 6.35 6.32
C LEU A 64 -15.02 5.13 7.26
N ALA A 65 -14.36 5.18 8.41
CA ALA A 65 -14.41 4.10 9.40
C ALA A 65 -15.83 3.88 9.95
N HIS A 66 -16.57 4.96 10.22
CA HIS A 66 -17.99 4.88 10.63
C HIS A 66 -18.86 4.25 9.55
N ALA A 67 -18.70 4.67 8.28
CA ALA A 67 -19.46 4.11 7.17
C ALA A 67 -19.17 2.62 6.99
N LEU A 68 -17.90 2.21 7.10
CA LEU A 68 -17.50 0.81 7.04
C LEU A 68 -18.05 -0.02 8.22
N ALA A 69 -18.05 0.54 9.43
CA ALA A 69 -18.62 -0.13 10.60
C ALA A 69 -20.14 -0.30 10.49
N ALA A 70 -20.85 0.71 9.96
CA ALA A 70 -22.29 0.63 9.70
C ALA A 70 -22.61 -0.40 8.62
N ASP A 71 -21.91 -0.37 7.47
CA ASP A 71 -22.04 -1.36 6.39
C ASP A 71 -21.82 -2.79 6.91
N TYR A 72 -20.76 -2.98 7.68
CA TYR A 72 -20.42 -4.28 8.26
C TYR A 72 -21.51 -4.77 9.23
N PHE A 73 -21.93 -3.93 10.17
CA PHE A 73 -22.96 -4.26 11.15
C PHE A 73 -24.27 -4.67 10.47
N GLU A 74 -24.76 -3.87 9.52
CA GLU A 74 -26.00 -4.15 8.80
C GLU A 74 -25.93 -5.47 8.04
N LYS A 75 -24.83 -5.72 7.34
CA LYS A 75 -24.65 -6.96 6.56
C LYS A 75 -24.53 -8.20 7.45
N VAL A 76 -23.81 -8.13 8.57
CA VAL A 76 -23.75 -9.24 9.54
C VAL A 76 -25.12 -9.52 10.13
N VAL A 77 -25.84 -8.50 10.58
CA VAL A 77 -27.21 -8.65 11.12
C VAL A 77 -28.14 -9.29 10.08
N LYS A 78 -28.05 -8.86 8.82
CA LYS A 78 -28.85 -9.42 7.72
C LYS A 78 -28.51 -10.88 7.46
N ARG A 79 -27.21 -11.23 7.41
CA ARG A 79 -26.73 -12.60 7.23
C ARG A 79 -27.24 -13.51 8.35
N GLU A 80 -27.10 -13.11 9.61
CA GLU A 80 -27.50 -13.95 10.74
C GLU A 80 -29.01 -14.19 10.82
N LYS A 81 -29.81 -13.17 10.45
CA LYS A 81 -31.26 -13.34 10.28
C LYS A 81 -31.60 -14.34 9.19
N ALA A 82 -30.89 -14.31 8.06
CA ALA A 82 -31.11 -15.22 6.93
C ALA A 82 -30.69 -16.66 7.25
N SER A 83 -29.60 -16.84 8.01
CA SER A 83 -29.12 -18.17 8.43
C SER A 83 -29.99 -18.84 9.50
N GLY A 84 -31.06 -18.19 9.97
CA GLY A 84 -31.98 -18.77 10.94
C GLY A 84 -31.35 -19.02 12.32
N VAL A 85 -30.20 -18.39 12.62
CA VAL A 85 -29.60 -18.39 13.95
C VAL A 85 -30.59 -17.66 14.86
N LYS A 86 -31.42 -18.45 15.56
CA LYS A 86 -32.49 -17.92 16.41
C LYS A 86 -31.86 -17.03 17.49
N ARG A 87 -32.13 -15.73 17.38
CA ARG A 87 -32.05 -14.80 18.50
C ARG A 87 -33.00 -15.32 19.58
N GLN A 88 -32.48 -15.96 20.62
CA GLN A 88 -33.26 -16.08 21.86
C GLN A 88 -33.29 -14.69 22.49
N ALA A 89 -34.29 -13.91 22.12
CA ALA A 89 -34.64 -12.69 22.82
C ALA A 89 -36.05 -12.83 23.40
N SER A 90 -36.11 -12.59 24.72
CA SER A 90 -37.26 -12.22 25.55
C SER A 90 -38.42 -13.21 25.70
N GLY A 91 -38.42 -13.90 26.84
CA GLY A 91 -39.58 -14.62 27.39
C GLY A 91 -39.19 -15.48 28.59
N GLU A 92 -39.18 -14.88 29.79
CA GLU A 92 -39.31 -15.50 31.12
C GLU A 92 -38.51 -16.79 31.42
N ASN A 93 -37.31 -16.64 31.98
CA ASN A 93 -36.88 -17.26 33.25
C ASN A 93 -35.38 -17.03 33.46
N ILE A 94 -35.07 -16.02 34.28
CA ILE A 94 -33.71 -15.69 34.69
C ILE A 94 -33.32 -16.63 35.82
N SER A 95 -32.73 -17.77 35.48
CA SER A 95 -31.64 -18.38 36.26
C SER A 95 -31.03 -19.54 35.48
N ASN A 96 -29.72 -19.48 35.25
CA ASN A 96 -28.84 -20.58 34.81
C ASN A 96 -28.78 -21.00 33.34
N GLN A 97 -29.05 -20.12 32.36
CA GLN A 97 -28.57 -20.36 30.99
C GLN A 97 -27.51 -19.34 30.60
N ALA A 98 -26.25 -19.76 30.66
CA ALA A 98 -25.13 -19.08 30.04
C ALA A 98 -25.46 -18.83 28.56
N LEU A 99 -25.28 -17.58 28.13
CA LEU A 99 -25.22 -17.18 26.72
C LEU A 99 -24.46 -18.25 25.92
N THR A 100 -25.06 -18.78 24.85
CA THR A 100 -24.46 -19.86 24.05
C THR A 100 -23.01 -19.50 23.67
N PRO A 101 -21.98 -20.22 24.16
CA PRO A 101 -20.58 -19.78 24.10
C PRO A 101 -19.91 -19.84 22.72
N TYR A 102 -20.63 -20.04 21.61
CA TYR A 102 -20.03 -20.33 20.30
C TYR A 102 -20.79 -19.69 19.13
N ALA A 103 -21.06 -18.39 19.20
CA ALA A 103 -21.16 -17.65 17.94
C ALA A 103 -19.75 -17.53 17.35
N SER A 104 -19.55 -17.94 16.10
CA SER A 104 -18.23 -17.95 15.45
C SER A 104 -17.55 -16.59 15.56
N ARG A 105 -16.24 -16.60 15.84
CA ARG A 105 -15.38 -15.40 15.90
C ARG A 105 -15.42 -14.72 14.52
N LEU A 106 -15.61 -13.40 14.52
CA LEU A 106 -15.71 -12.59 13.31
C LEU A 106 -14.35 -11.95 13.05
N THR A 107 -13.55 -12.56 12.16
CA THR A 107 -12.22 -12.05 11.82
C THR A 107 -12.31 -10.97 10.75
N LEU A 108 -11.86 -9.76 11.09
CA LEU A 108 -11.68 -8.66 10.16
C LEU A 108 -10.19 -8.39 9.99
N MET A 109 -9.75 -8.09 8.77
CA MET A 109 -8.38 -7.69 8.50
C MET A 109 -8.36 -6.28 7.89
N GLU A 110 -7.45 -5.44 8.39
CA GLU A 110 -7.07 -4.18 7.77
C GLU A 110 -5.68 -4.32 7.17
N TRP A 111 -5.59 -4.16 5.86
CA TRP A 111 -4.36 -4.27 5.09
C TRP A 111 -3.77 -2.89 4.84
N GLY A 112 -2.58 -2.64 5.38
CA GLY A 112 -1.98 -1.31 5.41
C GLY A 112 -2.68 -0.40 6.43
N PRO A 113 -2.60 -0.68 7.75
CA PRO A 113 -3.35 0.02 8.78
C PRO A 113 -2.88 1.47 9.02
N GLY A 114 -1.74 1.87 8.44
CA GLY A 114 -1.16 3.19 8.59
C GLY A 114 -0.98 3.57 10.05
N ASN A 115 -1.74 4.57 10.51
CA ASN A 115 -1.68 5.06 11.89
C ASN A 115 -2.64 4.38 12.87
N GLY A 116 -3.46 3.43 12.43
CA GLY A 116 -4.46 2.74 13.25
C GLY A 116 -5.75 3.53 13.49
N ASN A 117 -5.92 4.72 12.90
CA ASN A 117 -7.12 5.55 13.08
C ASN A 117 -8.38 4.85 12.54
N LEU A 118 -8.30 4.22 11.36
CA LEU A 118 -9.42 3.50 10.79
C LEU A 118 -9.89 2.37 11.72
N ALA A 119 -8.98 1.51 12.18
CA ALA A 119 -9.28 0.48 13.18
C ALA A 119 -9.96 1.05 14.44
N ALA A 120 -9.42 2.16 14.97
CA ALA A 120 -9.91 2.76 16.21
C ALA A 120 -11.35 3.27 16.06
N CYS A 121 -11.58 4.10 15.05
CA CYS A 121 -12.90 4.66 14.75
C CYS A 121 -13.90 3.56 14.36
N PHE A 122 -13.46 2.55 13.60
CA PHE A 122 -14.31 1.43 13.19
C PHE A 122 -14.79 0.65 14.41
N LEU A 123 -13.89 0.25 15.30
CA LEU A 123 -14.21 -0.55 16.48
C LEU A 123 -15.06 0.23 17.49
N SER A 124 -14.74 1.51 17.70
CA SER A 124 -15.54 2.41 18.53
C SER A 124 -16.97 2.56 18.01
N HIS A 125 -17.12 2.81 16.70
CA HIS A 125 -18.44 2.97 16.11
C HIS A 125 -19.24 1.67 16.09
N LEU A 126 -18.60 0.54 15.76
CA LEU A 126 -19.24 -0.77 15.79
C LEU A 126 -19.78 -1.11 17.19
N LYS A 127 -19.02 -0.79 18.24
CA LYS A 127 -19.46 -0.96 19.63
C LYS A 127 -20.70 -0.12 19.97
N VAL A 128 -20.82 1.08 19.39
CA VAL A 128 -21.99 1.96 19.57
C VAL A 128 -23.22 1.42 18.82
N LEU A 129 -23.02 0.88 17.62
CA LEU A 129 -24.09 0.30 16.80
C LEU A 129 -24.64 -1.01 17.41
N ASP A 130 -23.77 -1.83 17.98
CA ASP A 130 -24.11 -3.12 18.57
C ASP A 130 -24.67 -3.01 20.00
N LYS A 131 -25.85 -2.38 20.11
CA LYS A 131 -26.54 -2.16 21.39
C LYS A 131 -26.84 -3.44 22.16
N ASP A 132 -27.05 -4.54 21.45
CA ASP A 132 -27.37 -5.85 22.03
C ASP A 132 -26.11 -6.66 22.39
N GLY A 133 -24.91 -6.19 22.01
CA GLY A 133 -23.64 -6.85 22.30
C GLY A 133 -23.47 -8.20 21.61
N VAL A 134 -24.02 -8.37 20.40
CA VAL A 134 -24.05 -9.67 19.70
C VAL A 134 -22.99 -9.81 18.60
N ILE A 135 -22.37 -8.71 18.18
CA ILE A 135 -21.37 -8.67 17.10
C ILE A 135 -20.01 -8.21 17.64
N TYR A 136 -19.93 -7.02 18.24
CA TYR A 136 -18.70 -6.40 18.70
C TYR A 136 -17.89 -7.31 19.66
N PRO A 137 -18.50 -8.07 20.60
CA PRO A 137 -17.76 -8.98 21.45
C PRO A 137 -17.07 -10.15 20.72
N ARG A 138 -17.49 -10.48 19.49
CA ARG A 138 -16.92 -11.58 18.69
C ARG A 138 -15.83 -11.12 17.72
N ILE A 139 -15.62 -9.82 17.61
CA ILE A 139 -14.67 -9.24 16.66
C ILE A 139 -13.24 -9.65 17.03
N ARG A 140 -12.53 -10.13 16.02
CA ARG A 140 -11.08 -10.21 15.98
C ARG A 140 -10.62 -9.28 14.86
N TYR A 141 -9.99 -8.18 15.21
CA TYR A 141 -9.49 -7.20 14.25
C TYR A 141 -7.99 -7.40 14.07
N VAL A 142 -7.54 -7.69 12.85
CA VAL A 142 -6.13 -7.99 12.55
C VAL A 142 -5.54 -6.88 11.69
N LEU A 143 -4.54 -6.19 12.23
CA LEU A 143 -3.75 -5.21 11.49
C LEU A 143 -2.64 -5.92 10.72
N VAL A 144 -2.53 -5.67 9.41
CA VAL A 144 -1.61 -6.37 8.52
C VAL A 144 -0.68 -5.39 7.84
N ASP A 145 0.62 -5.53 8.07
CA ASP A 145 1.65 -4.75 7.40
C ASP A 145 2.97 -5.54 7.32
N ARG A 146 3.83 -5.20 6.38
CA ARG A 146 5.17 -5.81 6.25
C ARG A 146 6.16 -5.24 7.28
N GLU A 147 5.97 -3.98 7.68
CA GLU A 147 6.86 -3.25 8.58
C GLU A 147 6.35 -3.30 10.03
N GLN A 148 7.16 -3.86 10.93
CA GLN A 148 6.80 -3.98 12.35
C GLN A 148 6.58 -2.60 13.00
N SER A 149 7.38 -1.61 12.61
CA SER A 149 7.27 -0.24 13.14
C SER A 149 5.92 0.41 12.80
N VAL A 150 5.33 0.09 11.65
CA VAL A 150 3.98 0.55 11.27
C VAL A 150 2.93 -0.11 12.16
N LEU A 151 3.03 -1.43 12.37
CA LEU A 151 2.14 -2.17 13.27
C LEU A 151 2.20 -1.65 14.71
N ASP A 152 3.41 -1.42 15.23
CA ASP A 152 3.62 -0.90 16.58
C ASP A 152 3.03 0.52 16.72
N ALA A 153 3.25 1.37 15.71
CA ALA A 153 2.70 2.73 15.68
C ALA A 153 1.16 2.70 15.58
N ALA A 154 0.59 1.85 14.73
CA ALA A 154 -0.86 1.68 14.61
C ALA A 154 -1.47 1.19 15.92
N LEU A 155 -0.87 0.17 16.55
CA LEU A 155 -1.28 -0.28 17.88
C LEU A 155 -1.21 0.88 18.87
N SER A 156 -0.14 1.68 18.92
CA SER A 156 0.00 2.78 19.88
C SER A 156 -1.09 3.86 19.82
N HIS A 157 -1.98 3.86 18.82
CA HIS A 157 -3.10 4.80 18.70
C HIS A 157 -3.93 4.86 20.00
N PRO A 158 -4.10 6.04 20.64
CA PRO A 158 -4.75 6.15 21.95
C PRO A 158 -6.16 5.56 22.01
N GLU A 159 -6.95 5.77 20.95
CA GLU A 159 -8.33 5.30 20.90
C GLU A 159 -8.45 3.77 20.74
N LEU A 160 -7.39 3.07 20.30
CA LEU A 160 -7.36 1.61 20.28
C LEU A 160 -7.17 0.99 21.68
N ALA A 161 -6.79 1.77 22.69
CA ALA A 161 -6.53 1.26 24.03
C ALA A 161 -7.75 0.50 24.60
N SER A 162 -8.97 1.00 24.35
CA SER A 162 -10.22 0.37 24.82
C SER A 162 -10.63 -0.90 24.06
N HIS A 163 -9.90 -1.23 22.99
CA HIS A 163 -10.17 -2.35 22.09
C HIS A 163 -9.04 -3.40 22.06
N ARG A 164 -8.00 -3.25 22.88
CA ARG A 164 -6.76 -4.04 22.84
C ARG A 164 -6.96 -5.55 22.84
N ASP A 165 -7.95 -6.04 23.58
CA ASP A 165 -8.30 -7.46 23.68
C ASP A 165 -8.87 -8.05 22.37
N ARG A 166 -9.22 -7.21 21.40
CA ARG A 166 -9.76 -7.59 20.09
C ARG A 166 -8.81 -7.37 18.94
N VAL A 167 -7.72 -6.64 19.16
CA VAL A 167 -6.79 -6.23 18.11
C VAL A 167 -5.55 -7.09 18.15
N GLU A 168 -5.22 -7.70 17.01
CA GLU A 168 -4.02 -8.50 16.80
C GLU A 168 -3.23 -7.92 15.62
N THR A 169 -1.95 -8.24 15.53
CA THR A 169 -1.10 -7.84 14.41
C THR A 169 -0.62 -9.06 13.66
N HIS A 170 -0.53 -8.95 12.34
CA HIS A 170 0.09 -9.94 11.48
C HIS A 170 1.14 -9.26 10.61
N ARG A 171 2.41 -9.60 10.83
CA ARG A 171 3.50 -9.10 10.00
C ARG A 171 3.65 -9.96 8.76
N GLY A 172 3.39 -9.39 7.59
CA GLY A 172 3.45 -10.11 6.32
C GLY A 172 3.12 -9.22 5.13
N THR A 173 3.30 -9.75 3.92
CA THR A 173 2.93 -9.05 2.69
C THR A 173 1.52 -9.48 2.26
N VAL A 174 0.74 -8.52 1.78
CA VAL A 174 -0.70 -8.70 1.50
C VAL A 174 -0.99 -9.57 0.27
N ASP A 175 0.03 -9.86 -0.53
CA ASP A 175 -0.02 -10.80 -1.65
C ASP A 175 0.06 -12.27 -1.18
N ARG A 176 0.54 -12.53 0.05
CA ARG A 176 0.60 -13.86 0.66
C ARG A 176 0.75 -13.81 2.18
N LEU A 177 -0.35 -14.04 2.90
CA LEU A 177 -0.42 -14.05 4.35
C LEU A 177 -0.27 -15.48 4.91
N GLU A 178 0.97 -15.89 5.12
CA GLU A 178 1.30 -17.22 5.64
C GLU A 178 0.73 -17.45 7.05
N GLY A 179 0.26 -18.66 7.32
CA GLY A 179 -0.34 -19.00 8.63
C GLY A 179 -1.77 -18.51 8.84
N VAL A 180 -2.36 -17.77 7.87
CA VAL A 180 -3.80 -17.47 7.87
C VAL A 180 -4.52 -18.52 7.05
N ALA A 181 -5.50 -19.19 7.67
CA ALA A 181 -6.26 -20.27 7.03
C ALA A 181 -7.17 -19.78 5.91
N ASP A 182 -7.34 -20.61 4.87
CA ASP A 182 -8.30 -20.38 3.80
C ASP A 182 -9.71 -20.23 4.35
N GLY A 183 -10.49 -19.30 3.79
CA GLY A 183 -11.88 -19.11 4.14
C GLY A 183 -12.15 -18.73 5.60
N SER A 184 -11.18 -18.11 6.29
CA SER A 184 -11.26 -17.79 7.73
C SER A 184 -11.58 -16.33 8.05
N VAL A 185 -11.62 -15.47 7.03
CA VAL A 185 -11.78 -14.02 7.19
C VAL A 185 -13.18 -13.59 6.75
N ASP A 186 -13.82 -12.75 7.56
CA ASP A 186 -15.18 -12.28 7.31
C ASP A 186 -15.22 -10.95 6.53
N ARG A 187 -14.26 -10.06 6.79
CA ARG A 187 -14.13 -8.80 6.05
C ARG A 187 -12.66 -8.41 5.93
N ILE A 188 -12.28 -7.95 4.75
CA ILE A 188 -10.98 -7.34 4.50
C ILE A 188 -11.22 -5.88 4.10
N ILE A 189 -10.47 -4.97 4.71
CA ILE A 189 -10.48 -3.53 4.42
C ILE A 189 -9.08 -3.13 3.98
N CYS A 190 -9.01 -2.33 2.93
CA CYS A 190 -7.79 -1.84 2.32
C CYS A 190 -8.02 -0.38 1.91
N ASN A 191 -7.15 0.55 2.32
CA ASN A 191 -7.27 1.96 1.98
C ASN A 191 -5.92 2.50 1.53
N GLU A 192 -5.85 3.00 0.30
CA GLU A 192 -4.65 3.61 -0.31
C GLU A 192 -3.44 2.68 -0.23
N LEU A 193 -3.62 1.47 -0.75
CA LEU A 193 -2.59 0.42 -0.76
C LEU A 193 -2.12 0.10 -2.17
N TRP A 194 -2.98 0.24 -3.20
CA TRP A 194 -2.67 -0.25 -4.53
C TRP A 194 -1.47 0.47 -5.14
N ASN A 195 -1.33 1.77 -4.88
CA ASN A 195 -0.19 2.60 -5.28
C ASN A 195 1.15 2.14 -4.69
N ASP A 196 1.13 1.40 -3.57
CA ASP A 196 2.32 0.88 -2.88
C ASP A 196 2.70 -0.55 -3.29
N LEU A 197 1.89 -1.16 -4.15
CA LEU A 197 2.10 -2.51 -4.63
C LEU A 197 2.94 -2.55 -5.92
N PRO A 198 3.74 -3.63 -6.12
CA PRO A 198 4.58 -3.80 -7.31
C PRO A 198 3.80 -3.60 -8.61
N THR A 199 4.18 -2.56 -9.36
CA THR A 199 3.50 -2.14 -10.59
C THR A 199 4.50 -2.01 -11.74
N LYS A 200 4.23 -2.74 -12.83
CA LYS A 200 4.99 -2.62 -14.07
C LYS A 200 4.42 -1.49 -14.92
N LEU A 201 5.25 -0.85 -15.73
CA LEU A 201 4.79 0.08 -16.76
C LEU A 201 4.97 -0.58 -18.13
N MET A 202 3.86 -0.77 -18.85
CA MET A 202 3.84 -1.52 -20.10
C MET A 202 3.16 -0.74 -21.21
N SER A 203 3.59 -0.96 -22.44
CA SER A 203 2.99 -0.41 -23.65
C SER A 203 2.96 -1.46 -24.77
N ARG A 204 2.09 -1.26 -25.76
CA ARG A 204 2.14 -2.03 -27.00
C ARG A 204 2.97 -1.31 -28.04
N LYS A 205 3.74 -2.06 -28.83
CA LYS A 205 4.46 -1.51 -29.98
C LYS A 205 4.56 -2.54 -31.09
N ALA A 206 3.93 -2.25 -32.23
CA ALA A 206 3.99 -3.08 -33.43
C ALA A 206 3.57 -4.55 -33.20
N GLY A 207 2.65 -4.78 -32.26
CA GLY A 207 2.17 -6.12 -31.89
C GLY A 207 2.94 -6.80 -30.75
N ASP A 208 4.10 -6.26 -30.36
CA ASP A 208 4.84 -6.68 -29.17
C ASP A 208 4.42 -5.87 -27.94
N ILE A 209 4.80 -6.36 -26.77
CA ILE A 209 4.64 -5.66 -25.50
C ILE A 209 6.03 -5.24 -25.01
N GLU A 210 6.19 -3.96 -24.74
CA GLU A 210 7.38 -3.38 -24.12
C GLU A 210 7.08 -3.07 -22.64
N GLU A 211 8.12 -3.17 -21.82
CA GLU A 211 8.13 -2.78 -20.41
C GLU A 211 9.18 -1.70 -20.18
N GLU A 212 8.87 -0.73 -19.32
CA GLU A 212 9.83 0.27 -18.88
C GLU A 212 10.79 -0.32 -17.83
N PHE A 213 12.07 -0.12 -18.07
CA PHE A 213 13.17 -0.43 -17.16
C PHE A 213 13.77 0.89 -16.69
N LEU A 214 14.08 0.95 -15.40
CA LEU A 214 14.69 2.11 -14.78
C LEU A 214 16.10 1.77 -14.32
N ARG A 215 16.96 2.78 -14.37
CA ARG A 215 18.30 2.75 -13.77
C ARG A 215 18.47 3.95 -12.86
N PRO A 216 18.67 3.74 -11.54
CA PRO A 216 18.86 4.82 -10.61
C PRO A 216 20.29 5.35 -10.74
N ASN A 217 20.38 6.68 -10.72
CA ASN A 217 21.61 7.42 -10.65
C ASN A 217 21.48 8.50 -9.57
N LEU A 218 22.60 9.13 -9.23
CA LEU A 218 22.63 10.26 -8.31
C LEU A 218 23.14 11.52 -9.01
N SER A 219 22.57 12.66 -8.61
CA SER A 219 23.06 13.96 -9.03
C SER A 219 24.54 14.11 -8.72
N GLU A 220 25.29 14.74 -9.62
CA GLU A 220 26.72 14.95 -9.40
C GLU A 220 27.02 15.84 -8.20
N THR A 221 26.14 16.82 -7.98
CA THR A 221 26.23 17.75 -6.85
C THR A 221 26.20 17.00 -5.52
N LEU A 222 25.42 15.92 -5.43
CA LEU A 222 25.39 15.09 -4.25
C LEU A 222 26.52 14.05 -4.23
N HIS A 223 26.82 13.44 -5.37
CA HIS A 223 27.96 12.51 -5.50
C HIS A 223 29.26 13.13 -4.98
N ALA A 224 29.56 14.38 -5.33
CA ALA A 224 30.75 15.10 -4.87
C ALA A 224 30.84 15.29 -3.34
N LYS A 225 29.71 15.12 -2.62
CA LYS A 225 29.64 15.20 -1.15
C LYS A 225 29.78 13.83 -0.47
N ILE A 226 29.81 12.74 -1.25
CA ILE A 226 29.94 11.37 -0.74
C ILE A 226 31.41 10.96 -0.87
N SER A 227 32.10 10.87 0.27
CA SER A 227 33.53 10.54 0.31
C SER A 227 33.85 9.07 -0.02
N ASP A 228 32.97 8.14 0.36
CA ASP A 228 33.07 6.71 0.03
C ASP A 228 31.87 6.27 -0.82
N TRP A 229 31.99 6.48 -2.13
CA TRP A 229 30.95 6.09 -3.09
C TRP A 229 30.66 4.60 -3.09
N GLY A 230 31.71 3.77 -3.00
CA GLY A 230 31.54 2.32 -3.00
C GLY A 230 30.76 1.83 -1.78
N ALA A 231 30.99 2.43 -0.60
CA ALA A 231 30.19 2.13 0.58
C ALA A 231 28.74 2.58 0.44
N PHE A 232 28.50 3.76 -0.15
CA PHE A 232 27.14 4.23 -0.43
C PHE A 232 26.37 3.26 -1.34
N VAL A 233 26.95 2.88 -2.48
CA VAL A 233 26.29 1.96 -3.44
C VAL A 233 25.99 0.61 -2.78
N ARG A 234 26.93 0.03 -2.03
CA ARG A 234 26.70 -1.23 -1.31
C ARG A 234 25.59 -1.09 -0.27
N ALA A 235 25.54 0.02 0.46
CA ALA A 235 24.50 0.28 1.45
C ALA A 235 23.13 0.50 0.80
N PHE A 236 23.09 1.19 -0.34
CA PHE A 236 21.88 1.42 -1.12
C PHE A 236 21.31 0.10 -1.66
N ASP A 237 22.14 -0.73 -2.28
CA ASP A 237 21.74 -2.05 -2.80
C ASP A 237 21.29 -2.99 -1.68
N ALA A 238 21.95 -2.97 -0.52
CA ALA A 238 21.58 -3.79 0.63
C ALA A 238 20.38 -3.24 1.42
N MET A 239 19.88 -2.05 1.09
CA MET A 239 18.91 -1.28 1.90
C MET A 239 19.36 -1.17 3.38
N ASP A 240 20.66 -0.97 3.59
CA ASP A 240 21.27 -0.84 4.92
C ASP A 240 20.99 0.55 5.49
N MET A 241 19.91 0.66 6.25
CA MET A 241 19.43 1.93 6.79
C MET A 241 20.41 2.58 7.76
N GLU A 242 21.19 1.79 8.51
CA GLU A 242 22.14 2.34 9.48
C GLU A 242 23.34 2.95 8.76
N ALA A 243 23.86 2.29 7.73
CA ALA A 243 24.89 2.85 6.88
C ALA A 243 24.36 4.05 6.08
N LEU A 244 23.17 3.95 5.47
CA LEU A 244 22.58 4.99 4.63
C LEU A 244 22.33 6.31 5.38
N LYS A 245 22.00 6.27 6.68
CA LYS A 245 21.88 7.46 7.54
C LYS A 245 23.19 8.23 7.72
N GLY A 246 24.33 7.59 7.52
CA GLY A 246 25.65 8.22 7.60
C GLY A 246 26.01 9.07 6.37
N PHE A 247 25.25 8.94 5.28
CA PHE A 247 25.46 9.70 4.05
C PHE A 247 24.55 10.95 4.00
N PRO A 248 24.88 11.95 3.17
CA PRO A 248 23.98 13.06 2.87
C PRO A 248 22.59 12.57 2.43
N PRO A 249 21.49 13.28 2.77
CA PRO A 249 20.16 12.97 2.26
C PRO A 249 20.16 12.91 0.73
N PHE A 250 19.64 11.83 0.17
CA PHE A 250 19.85 11.52 -1.26
C PHE A 250 18.57 11.24 -2.06
N LEU A 251 17.43 11.01 -1.39
CA LEU A 251 16.21 10.61 -2.07
C LEU A 251 15.71 11.66 -3.07
N ASP A 252 15.89 12.94 -2.76
CA ASP A 252 15.48 14.06 -3.62
C ASP A 252 16.47 14.33 -4.77
N ASP A 253 17.65 13.68 -4.75
CA ASP A 253 18.73 13.81 -5.73
C ASP A 253 18.84 12.58 -6.66
N LEU A 254 17.89 11.64 -6.56
CA LEU A 254 17.81 10.49 -7.46
C LEU A 254 17.43 10.92 -8.87
N VAL A 255 18.20 10.45 -9.84
CA VAL A 255 17.97 10.67 -11.27
C VAL A 255 17.69 9.32 -11.94
N TRP A 256 16.54 9.20 -12.57
CA TRP A 256 16.09 7.95 -13.21
C TRP A 256 16.33 7.99 -14.71
N GLU A 257 17.21 7.10 -15.17
CA GLU A 257 17.33 6.81 -16.60
C GLU A 257 16.36 5.70 -16.98
N ARG A 258 15.80 5.77 -18.19
CA ARG A 258 14.70 4.91 -18.61
C ARG A 258 14.99 4.29 -19.96
N GLU A 259 14.61 3.03 -20.12
CA GLU A 259 14.59 2.37 -21.42
C GLU A 259 13.40 1.42 -21.53
N TYR A 260 13.04 1.08 -22.77
CA TYR A 260 11.94 0.17 -23.05
C TYR A 260 12.49 -1.12 -23.63
N ARG A 261 12.12 -2.24 -23.02
CA ARG A 261 12.56 -3.57 -23.45
C ARG A 261 11.36 -4.42 -23.83
N THR A 262 11.50 -5.21 -24.88
CA THR A 262 10.50 -6.24 -25.22
C THR A 262 10.39 -7.23 -24.07
N VAL A 263 9.16 -7.54 -23.68
CA VAL A 263 8.88 -8.42 -22.54
C VAL A 263 8.96 -9.88 -22.97
N GLU A 264 9.64 -10.70 -22.18
CA GLU A 264 9.58 -12.16 -22.27
C GLU A 264 8.20 -12.66 -21.81
N TRP A 265 7.23 -12.57 -22.72
CA TRP A 265 5.79 -12.67 -22.41
C TRP A 265 5.36 -13.97 -21.73
N LYS A 266 6.13 -15.04 -21.91
CA LYS A 266 5.85 -16.35 -21.30
C LYS A 266 6.00 -16.32 -19.78
N GLU A 267 6.85 -15.43 -19.26
CA GLU A 267 7.19 -15.33 -17.84
C GLU A 267 6.26 -14.38 -17.07
N VAL A 268 5.46 -13.57 -17.78
CA VAL A 268 4.56 -12.59 -17.18
C VAL A 268 3.33 -13.26 -16.56
N PRO A 269 3.09 -13.09 -15.24
CA PRO A 269 1.86 -13.53 -14.59
C PRO A 269 0.63 -12.85 -15.19
N TYR A 270 -0.51 -13.54 -15.22
CA TYR A 270 -1.79 -12.97 -15.70
C TYR A 270 -1.78 -12.45 -17.15
N ARG A 271 -0.80 -12.87 -17.97
CA ARG A 271 -0.60 -12.40 -19.35
C ARG A 271 -1.89 -12.30 -20.19
N LYS A 272 -2.82 -13.26 -20.09
CA LYS A 272 -4.08 -13.19 -20.85
C LYS A 272 -4.91 -11.96 -20.48
N THR A 273 -5.09 -11.72 -19.18
CA THR A 273 -5.83 -10.55 -18.67
C THR A 273 -5.15 -9.25 -19.07
N ILE A 274 -3.82 -9.20 -18.96
CA ILE A 274 -3.04 -8.02 -19.34
C ILE A 274 -3.15 -7.76 -20.85
N THR A 275 -3.02 -8.80 -21.70
CA THR A 275 -3.22 -8.68 -23.15
C THR A 275 -4.60 -8.13 -23.47
N ASP A 276 -5.66 -8.64 -22.85
CA ASP A 276 -7.02 -8.20 -23.15
C ASP A 276 -7.28 -6.76 -22.70
N PHE A 277 -6.63 -6.30 -21.62
CA PHE A 277 -6.61 -4.90 -21.21
C PHE A 277 -5.85 -4.03 -22.22
N LEU A 278 -4.60 -4.38 -22.54
CA LEU A 278 -3.71 -3.61 -23.41
C LEU A 278 -4.25 -3.47 -24.84
N LYS A 279 -5.05 -4.41 -25.35
CA LYS A 279 -5.74 -4.26 -26.66
C LYS A 279 -6.62 -3.02 -26.77
N ARG A 280 -7.07 -2.47 -25.63
CA ARG A 280 -7.91 -1.26 -25.56
C ARG A 280 -7.08 0.01 -25.38
N ILE A 281 -5.76 -0.14 -25.24
CA ILE A 281 -4.79 0.94 -25.08
C ILE A 281 -4.09 1.16 -26.41
N ASP A 282 -3.96 2.41 -26.84
CA ASP A 282 -3.29 2.79 -28.08
C ASP A 282 -1.80 2.42 -28.06
N GLU A 283 -1.22 2.27 -29.24
CA GLU A 283 0.20 1.92 -29.38
C GLU A 283 1.08 2.99 -28.72
N GLN A 284 2.14 2.54 -28.05
CA GLN A 284 3.13 3.35 -27.31
C GLN A 284 2.58 4.16 -26.13
N VAL A 285 1.29 4.02 -25.79
CA VAL A 285 0.76 4.58 -24.54
C VAL A 285 1.18 3.67 -23.38
N LEU A 286 1.98 4.22 -22.48
CA LEU A 286 2.44 3.55 -21.27
C LEU A 286 1.30 3.46 -20.25
N VAL A 287 1.10 2.29 -19.65
CA VAL A 287 0.07 2.09 -18.61
C VAL A 287 0.59 1.26 -17.44
N PRO A 288 0.14 1.56 -16.22
CA PRO A 288 0.45 0.74 -15.05
C PRO A 288 -0.28 -0.59 -15.08
N VAL A 289 0.48 -1.67 -14.90
CA VAL A 289 0.03 -3.05 -14.74
C VAL A 289 0.42 -3.51 -13.34
N ASN A 290 -0.53 -3.41 -12.42
CA ASN A 290 -0.31 -3.64 -10.99
C ASN A 290 -0.37 -5.14 -10.63
N LEU A 291 0.75 -5.83 -10.80
CA LEU A 291 0.88 -7.26 -10.50
C LEU A 291 0.65 -7.56 -9.02
N GLY A 292 1.09 -6.66 -8.13
CA GLY A 292 0.85 -6.79 -6.70
C GLY A 292 -0.64 -6.75 -6.37
N ALA A 293 -1.43 -5.91 -7.04
CA ALA A 293 -2.88 -5.86 -6.86
C ALA A 293 -3.55 -7.16 -7.29
N TYR A 294 -3.14 -7.76 -8.42
CA TYR A 294 -3.66 -9.06 -8.85
C TYR A 294 -3.37 -10.17 -7.82
N ALA A 295 -2.15 -10.22 -7.27
CA ALA A 295 -1.78 -11.19 -6.26
C ALA A 295 -2.57 -10.97 -4.95
N THR A 296 -2.70 -9.73 -4.52
CA THR A 296 -3.44 -9.31 -3.33
C THR A 296 -4.94 -9.62 -3.43
N ILE A 297 -5.57 -9.40 -4.59
CA ILE A 297 -6.98 -9.78 -4.82
C ILE A 297 -7.15 -11.30 -4.79
N LYS A 298 -6.21 -12.05 -5.37
CA LYS A 298 -6.22 -13.52 -5.32
C LYS A 298 -6.11 -14.01 -3.88
N GLU A 299 -5.26 -13.36 -3.08
CA GLU A 299 -5.08 -13.66 -1.68
C GLU A 299 -6.33 -13.32 -0.85
N ALA A 300 -6.96 -12.17 -1.10
CA ALA A 300 -8.23 -11.81 -0.47
C ALA A 300 -9.29 -12.87 -0.73
N LYS A 301 -9.37 -13.37 -1.97
CA LYS A 301 -10.30 -14.46 -2.34
C LYS A 301 -10.00 -15.77 -1.60
N ARG A 302 -8.72 -16.12 -1.39
CA ARG A 302 -8.34 -17.32 -0.62
C ARG A 302 -8.80 -17.21 0.83
N LEU A 303 -8.64 -16.02 1.42
CA LEU A 303 -8.85 -15.78 2.83
C LEU A 303 -10.33 -15.58 3.21
N LEU A 304 -11.12 -14.97 2.33
CA LEU A 304 -12.52 -14.71 2.60
C LEU A 304 -13.32 -16.01 2.72
N ALA A 305 -14.06 -16.13 3.83
CA ALA A 305 -15.03 -17.20 4.04
C ALA A 305 -16.09 -17.22 2.91
N PRO A 306 -16.69 -18.37 2.59
CA PRO A 306 -17.72 -18.46 1.57
C PRO A 306 -18.93 -17.52 1.78
N ASP A 307 -19.27 -17.25 3.04
CA ASP A 307 -20.35 -16.35 3.47
C ASP A 307 -19.83 -15.03 4.08
N ALA A 308 -18.57 -14.68 3.78
CA ALA A 308 -17.93 -13.47 4.23
C ALA A 308 -18.70 -12.21 3.77
N ILE A 309 -18.62 -11.17 4.59
CA ILE A 309 -19.13 -9.83 4.24
C ILE A 309 -18.36 -9.21 3.07
N GLY A 310 -17.10 -9.61 2.86
CA GLY A 310 -16.39 -9.40 1.60
C GLY A 310 -15.11 -8.58 1.70
N PHE A 311 -14.71 -7.94 0.60
CA PHE A 311 -13.53 -7.10 0.49
C PHE A 311 -13.94 -5.66 0.16
N SER A 312 -13.30 -4.68 0.78
CA SER A 312 -13.47 -3.27 0.44
C SER A 312 -12.11 -2.63 0.25
N SER A 313 -11.93 -1.99 -0.90
CA SER A 313 -10.73 -1.23 -1.20
C SER A 313 -11.09 0.17 -1.67
N PHE A 314 -10.33 1.15 -1.19
CA PHE A 314 -10.47 2.55 -1.58
C PHE A 314 -9.11 3.05 -2.03
N ASP A 315 -9.05 3.63 -3.23
CA ASP A 315 -7.81 4.13 -3.79
C ASP A 315 -8.11 5.09 -4.94
N ALA A 316 -7.13 5.91 -5.31
CA ALA A 316 -7.22 6.76 -6.46
C ALA A 316 -7.04 5.93 -7.75
N GLY A 317 -7.88 6.17 -8.74
CA GLY A 317 -7.80 5.48 -10.01
C GLY A 317 -8.90 5.89 -10.97
N THR A 318 -8.83 5.40 -12.20
CA THR A 318 -9.82 5.66 -13.23
C THR A 318 -10.10 4.42 -14.05
N ALA A 319 -11.37 4.26 -14.46
CA ALA A 319 -11.79 3.30 -15.47
C ALA A 319 -12.02 3.97 -16.84
N ASP A 320 -11.84 5.29 -16.92
CA ASP A 320 -12.04 6.06 -18.14
C ASP A 320 -10.91 5.78 -19.14
N MET A 321 -11.27 5.16 -20.27
CA MET A 321 -10.32 4.82 -21.31
C MET A 321 -9.72 6.03 -22.00
N ASN A 322 -10.38 7.19 -21.99
CA ASN A 322 -9.80 8.40 -22.56
C ASN A 322 -8.62 8.88 -21.71
N VAL A 323 -8.79 8.83 -20.39
CA VAL A 323 -7.70 9.16 -19.45
C VAL A 323 -6.60 8.11 -19.54
N LEU A 324 -6.94 6.80 -19.59
CA LEU A 324 -5.94 5.74 -19.70
C LEU A 324 -5.16 5.78 -21.03
N ASN A 325 -5.77 6.25 -22.11
CA ASN A 325 -5.13 6.41 -23.42
C ASN A 325 -4.38 7.72 -23.59
N ASP A 326 -4.46 8.64 -22.63
CA ASP A 326 -3.69 9.87 -22.70
C ASP A 326 -2.18 9.54 -22.54
N PRO A 327 -1.33 9.84 -23.53
CA PRO A 327 0.11 9.63 -23.44
C PRO A 327 0.80 10.60 -22.47
N GLU A 328 0.16 11.72 -22.13
CA GLU A 328 0.67 12.72 -21.18
C GLU A 328 0.21 12.46 -19.74
N LYS A 329 -0.61 11.42 -19.50
CA LYS A 329 -1.07 11.10 -18.15
C LYS A 329 0.13 10.81 -17.23
N PRO A 330 0.06 11.24 -15.96
CA PRO A 330 1.00 10.77 -14.94
C PRO A 330 0.89 9.24 -14.83
N CYS A 331 2.03 8.55 -14.91
CA CYS A 331 2.14 7.10 -14.74
C CYS A 331 2.99 6.76 -13.52
#